data_AF-A0A1Y2F1A4-F1
#
_entry.id   AF-A0A1Y2F1A4-F1
#
_cell.length_a   1.000
_cell.length_b   1.000
_cell.length_c   1.000
_cell.angle_alpha   90.00
_cell.angle_beta   90.00
_cell.angle_gamma   90.00
#
_symmetry.space_group_name_H-M   'P 1'
#
loop_
_entity.id
_entity.type
_entity.pdbx_description
1 polymer ?
#
loop_
_entity_poly.entity_id
_entity_poly.type
_entity_poly.pdbx_seq_one_letter_code
_entity_poly.pdbx_strand_id
1 'polypeptide(L)'
;MPVSIAEATARFGHLTPGTVAPMPSRPFTSADILSMVDVSTGVAHCFTGPAPLFQTPEGSISRTLSEKILYYDAQLRARASNVPAANPWRHSRPREEVALINRFIGSATHQRPYVELMGTPASLALIEAYCKRVCSGMLRSSNSLDSVDPVLFVCVSNWERLSGWEVGKALLAARGYAKPRPFPFTMFDSSTVQT
;
A
#
# COMPACT_ATOMS: atom_id res chain seq x y z
N MET A 1 7.90 -17.22 21.90
CA MET A 1 6.62 -17.84 21.45
C MET A 1 6.08 -17.00 20.30
N PRO A 2 5.37 -17.59 19.33
CA PRO A 2 4.69 -16.81 18.30
C PRO A 2 3.70 -15.83 18.91
N VAL A 3 3.58 -14.63 18.35
CA VAL A 3 2.58 -13.65 18.78
C VAL A 3 1.19 -14.18 18.44
N SER A 4 0.33 -14.26 19.46
CA SER A 4 -1.06 -14.68 19.29
C SER A 4 -1.95 -13.55 18.74
N ILE A 5 -3.07 -13.92 18.12
CA ILE A 5 -4.09 -12.95 17.69
C ILE A 5 -4.63 -12.15 18.88
N ALA A 6 -4.77 -12.79 20.05
CA ALA A 6 -5.27 -12.14 21.26
C ALA A 6 -4.31 -11.04 21.75
N GLU A 7 -3.00 -11.31 21.79
CA GLU A 7 -1.99 -10.31 22.16
C GLU A 7 -1.93 -9.15 21.17
N ALA A 8 -1.95 -9.46 19.86
CA ALA A 8 -1.98 -8.43 18.82
C ALA A 8 -3.27 -7.59 18.91
N THR A 9 -4.41 -8.21 19.21
CA THR A 9 -5.69 -7.49 19.41
C THR A 9 -5.66 -6.63 20.66
N ALA A 10 -5.09 -7.12 21.77
CA ALA A 10 -4.92 -6.32 22.99
C ALA A 10 -4.03 -5.09 22.74
N ARG A 11 -2.99 -5.24 21.90
CA ARG A 11 -2.06 -4.16 21.56
C ARG A 11 -2.64 -3.16 20.57
N PHE A 12 -3.29 -3.61 19.50
CA PHE A 12 -3.66 -2.79 18.35
C PHE A 12 -5.18 -2.61 18.17
N GLY A 13 -6.01 -3.28 18.96
CA GLY A 13 -7.48 -3.27 18.80
C GLY A 13 -8.15 -1.92 19.04
N HIS A 14 -7.45 -0.98 19.67
CA HIS A 14 -7.89 0.41 19.81
C HIS A 14 -7.64 1.27 18.56
N LEU A 15 -6.82 0.78 17.63
CA LEU A 15 -6.51 1.46 16.37
C LEU A 15 -7.57 1.16 15.32
N THR A 16 -7.82 2.13 14.44
CA THR A 16 -8.71 1.99 13.29
C THR A 16 -7.91 2.07 11.98
N PRO A 17 -8.42 1.51 10.86
CA PRO A 17 -7.78 1.65 9.56
C PRO A 17 -7.40 3.10 9.20
N GLY A 18 -8.30 4.05 9.47
CA GLY A 18 -8.05 5.47 9.23
C GLY A 18 -6.93 6.08 10.09
N THR A 19 -6.62 5.49 11.25
CA THR A 19 -5.48 5.93 12.10
C THR A 19 -4.14 5.35 11.67
N VAL A 20 -4.12 4.10 11.18
CA VAL A 20 -2.86 3.42 10.78
C VAL A 20 -2.50 3.66 9.32
N ALA A 21 -3.50 3.89 8.46
CA ALA A 21 -3.34 4.18 7.05
C ALA A 21 -4.06 5.49 6.66
N PRO A 22 -3.77 6.62 7.34
CA PRO A 22 -4.46 7.87 7.05
C PRO A 22 -4.20 8.29 5.61
N MET A 23 -5.22 8.86 4.99
CA MET A 23 -5.04 9.67 3.79
C MET A 23 -4.40 11.01 4.20
N PRO A 24 -3.53 11.62 3.39
CA PRO A 24 -2.95 12.91 3.75
C PRO A 24 -4.04 13.96 3.98
N SER A 25 -3.78 14.90 4.89
CA SER A 25 -4.71 15.98 5.22
C SER A 25 -4.60 17.13 4.22
N ARG A 26 -5.69 17.89 4.09
CA ARG A 26 -5.71 19.10 3.24
C ARG A 26 -5.19 20.32 4.02
N PRO A 27 -4.57 21.30 3.34
CA PRO A 27 -4.25 21.33 1.90
C PRO A 27 -3.09 20.40 1.55
N PHE A 28 -3.11 19.79 0.35
CA PHE A 28 -2.05 18.86 -0.05
C PHE A 28 -0.76 19.59 -0.43
N THR A 29 0.37 19.07 0.04
CA THR A 29 1.70 19.40 -0.47
C THR A 29 2.03 18.54 -1.70
N SER A 30 3.05 18.91 -2.49
CA SER A 30 3.49 18.03 -3.58
C SER A 30 4.05 16.70 -3.05
N ALA A 31 4.63 16.67 -1.85
CA ALA A 31 5.06 15.45 -1.18
C ALA A 31 3.87 14.52 -0.87
N ASP A 32 2.73 15.08 -0.42
CA ASP A 32 1.51 14.30 -0.17
C ASP A 32 1.00 13.67 -1.47
N ILE A 33 0.93 14.45 -2.55
CA ILE A 33 0.49 13.96 -3.87
C ILE A 33 1.41 12.84 -4.36
N LEU A 34 2.73 13.02 -4.26
CA LEU A 34 3.69 12.00 -4.64
C LEU A 34 3.53 10.73 -3.80
N SER A 35 3.30 10.86 -2.48
CA SER A 35 3.05 9.71 -1.62
C SER A 35 1.78 8.94 -2.01
N MET A 36 0.73 9.65 -2.44
CA MET A 36 -0.50 9.03 -2.93
C MET A 36 -0.29 8.33 -4.28
N VAL A 37 0.47 8.95 -5.18
CA VAL A 37 0.87 8.37 -6.47
C VAL A 37 1.73 7.12 -6.26
N ASP A 38 2.65 7.12 -5.30
CA ASP A 38 3.49 5.97 -5.01
C ASP A 38 2.66 4.76 -4.52
N VAL A 39 1.57 5.03 -3.79
CA VAL A 39 0.61 3.99 -3.39
C VAL A 39 -0.11 3.40 -4.60
N SER A 40 -0.71 4.23 -5.47
CA SER A 40 -1.41 3.72 -6.65
C SER A 40 -0.48 3.02 -7.63
N THR A 41 0.74 3.55 -7.83
CA THR A 41 1.77 2.94 -8.68
C THR A 41 2.22 1.61 -8.09
N GLY A 42 2.49 1.55 -6.78
CA GLY A 42 2.90 0.33 -6.11
C GLY A 42 1.87 -0.79 -6.23
N VAL A 43 0.59 -0.43 -6.08
CA VAL A 43 -0.56 -1.33 -6.27
C VAL A 43 -0.63 -1.81 -7.72
N ALA A 44 -0.57 -0.92 -8.70
CA ALA A 44 -0.63 -1.30 -10.12
C ALA A 44 0.51 -2.25 -10.48
N HIS A 45 1.71 -2.03 -9.95
CA HIS A 45 2.84 -2.93 -10.12
C HIS A 45 2.66 -4.31 -9.48
N CYS A 46 1.75 -4.46 -8.50
CA CYS A 46 1.39 -5.79 -8.02
C CYS A 46 0.64 -6.62 -9.08
N PHE A 47 0.04 -5.99 -10.08
CA PHE A 47 -0.70 -6.67 -11.16
C PHE A 47 0.07 -6.72 -12.49
N THR A 48 0.82 -5.67 -12.83
CA THR A 48 1.46 -5.52 -14.16
C THR A 48 2.93 -5.08 -14.11
N GLY A 49 3.55 -5.07 -12.92
CA GLY A 49 4.96 -4.68 -12.77
C GLY A 49 5.95 -5.73 -13.27
N PRO A 50 7.27 -5.45 -13.19
CA PRO A 50 8.33 -6.37 -13.64
C PRO A 50 8.33 -7.72 -12.90
N ALA A 51 7.91 -7.71 -11.64
CA ALA A 51 7.68 -8.89 -10.81
C ALA A 51 6.29 -8.74 -10.18
N PRO A 52 5.22 -9.03 -10.94
CA PRO A 52 3.87 -8.83 -10.46
C PRO A 52 3.58 -9.86 -9.38
N LEU A 53 2.87 -9.43 -8.35
CA LEU A 53 2.45 -10.31 -7.26
C LEU A 53 1.31 -11.22 -7.70
N PHE A 54 0.42 -10.70 -8.54
CA PHE A 54 -0.74 -11.41 -9.07
C PHE A 54 -0.49 -11.72 -10.55
N GLN A 55 -0.53 -13.00 -10.90
CA GLN A 55 -0.49 -13.42 -12.30
C GLN A 55 -1.84 -13.11 -12.94
N THR A 56 -1.91 -11.99 -13.66
CA THR A 56 -3.13 -11.60 -14.40
C THR A 56 -2.97 -11.93 -15.87
N PRO A 57 -3.99 -12.57 -16.51
CA PRO A 57 -3.97 -12.80 -17.94
C PRO A 57 -3.83 -11.49 -18.72
N GLU A 58 -3.18 -11.56 -19.88
CA GLU A 58 -3.17 -10.46 -20.83
C GLU A 58 -4.60 -10.08 -21.24
N GLY A 59 -4.86 -8.78 -21.37
CA GLY A 59 -6.20 -8.26 -21.67
C GLY A 59 -7.21 -8.33 -20.51
N SER A 60 -6.84 -8.85 -19.34
CA SER A 60 -7.73 -8.80 -18.18
C SER A 60 -8.05 -7.36 -17.75
N ILE A 61 -9.24 -7.18 -17.15
CA ILE A 61 -9.68 -5.88 -16.65
C ILE A 61 -8.66 -5.31 -15.64
N SER A 62 -8.19 -6.14 -14.70
CA SER A 62 -7.21 -5.73 -13.68
C SER A 62 -5.90 -5.24 -14.30
N ARG A 63 -5.42 -5.90 -15.36
CA ARG A 63 -4.23 -5.48 -16.10
C ARG A 63 -4.44 -4.15 -16.82
N THR A 64 -5.54 -4.04 -17.57
CA THR A 64 -5.92 -2.82 -18.28
C THR A 64 -6.06 -1.61 -17.34
N LEU A 65 -6.70 -1.80 -16.19
CA LEU A 65 -6.84 -0.76 -15.18
C LEU A 65 -5.51 -0.38 -14.55
N SER A 66 -4.63 -1.36 -14.30
CA SER A 66 -3.29 -1.11 -13.77
C SER A 66 -2.42 -0.32 -14.73
N GLU A 67 -2.46 -0.62 -16.03
CA GLU A 67 -1.76 0.14 -17.07
C GLU A 67 -2.28 1.59 -17.16
N LYS A 68 -3.61 1.79 -17.09
CA LYS A 68 -4.20 3.13 -17.00
C LYS A 68 -3.75 3.89 -15.75
N ILE A 69 -3.69 3.23 -14.59
CA ILE A 69 -3.20 3.83 -13.33
C ILE A 69 -1.77 4.31 -13.51
N LEU A 70 -0.87 3.48 -14.05
CA LEU A 70 0.53 3.81 -14.27
C LEU A 70 0.69 5.00 -15.23
N TYR A 71 -0.09 5.04 -16.31
CA TYR A 71 -0.10 6.16 -17.23
C TYR A 71 -0.51 7.47 -16.55
N TYR A 72 -1.61 7.48 -15.79
CA TYR A 72 -2.05 8.68 -15.07
C TYR A 72 -1.07 9.09 -13.96
N ASP A 73 -0.46 8.13 -13.28
CA ASP A 73 0.55 8.37 -12.24
C ASP A 73 1.82 9.01 -12.80
N ALA A 74 2.29 8.57 -13.97
CA ALA A 74 3.42 9.19 -14.64
C ALA A 74 3.13 10.67 -14.96
N GLN A 75 1.93 10.99 -15.47
CA GLN A 75 1.54 12.38 -15.72
C GLN A 75 1.46 13.20 -14.44
N LEU A 76 0.87 12.64 -13.38
CA LEU A 76 0.72 13.35 -12.10
C LEU A 76 2.07 13.58 -11.42
N ARG A 77 2.98 12.58 -11.45
CA ARG A 77 4.34 12.70 -10.95
C ARG A 77 5.14 13.77 -11.71
N ALA A 78 5.03 13.82 -13.04
CA ALA A 78 5.68 14.84 -13.86
C ALA A 78 5.21 16.24 -13.51
N ARG A 79 3.89 16.43 -13.28
CA ARG A 79 3.36 17.71 -12.79
C ARG A 79 3.88 18.00 -11.38
N ALA A 80 3.81 17.02 -10.49
CA ALA A 80 4.17 17.15 -9.08
C ALA A 80 5.62 17.57 -8.85
N SER A 81 6.53 17.03 -9.66
CA SER A 81 7.98 17.26 -9.57
C SER A 81 8.39 18.69 -9.96
N ASN A 82 7.54 19.41 -10.70
CA ASN A 82 7.82 20.79 -11.10
C ASN A 82 7.43 21.82 -10.02
N VAL A 83 6.89 21.39 -8.88
CA VAL A 83 6.49 22.26 -7.77
C VAL A 83 7.40 21.99 -6.55
N PRO A 84 8.00 23.02 -5.94
CA PRO A 84 8.82 22.85 -4.74
C PRO A 84 8.07 22.11 -3.62
N ALA A 85 8.74 21.14 -2.98
CA ALA A 85 8.15 20.21 -2.01
C ALA A 85 7.35 20.85 -0.86
N ALA A 86 7.84 22.00 -0.37
CA ALA A 86 7.26 22.70 0.78
C ALA A 86 6.10 23.63 0.41
N ASN A 87 5.86 23.86 -0.89
CA ASN A 87 4.76 24.71 -1.29
C ASN A 87 3.46 23.89 -1.25
N PRO A 88 2.39 24.43 -0.64
CA PRO A 88 1.05 23.90 -0.89
C PRO A 88 0.88 23.81 -2.40
N TRP A 89 0.16 22.80 -2.88
CA TRP A 89 -0.12 22.63 -4.30
C TRP A 89 -1.04 23.78 -4.77
N ARG A 90 -0.51 25.02 -4.84
CA ARG A 90 -1.23 26.29 -5.00
C ARG A 90 -1.87 26.40 -6.39
N HIS A 91 -1.56 25.49 -7.28
CA HIS A 91 -2.16 25.40 -8.61
C HIS A 91 -3.40 24.49 -8.67
N SER A 92 -3.69 23.68 -7.64
CA SER A 92 -4.99 23.00 -7.59
C SER A 92 -6.06 23.93 -7.06
N ARG A 93 -7.01 24.27 -7.91
CA ARG A 93 -8.33 24.71 -7.46
C ARG A 93 -8.87 23.64 -6.49
N PRO A 94 -9.69 23.98 -5.47
CA PRO A 94 -10.30 22.99 -4.57
C PRO A 94 -10.95 21.79 -5.27
N ARG A 95 -11.43 22.00 -6.50
CA ARG A 95 -11.98 20.95 -7.38
C ARG A 95 -10.96 19.86 -7.77
N GLU A 96 -9.70 20.22 -7.99
CA GLU A 96 -8.63 19.28 -8.34
C GLU A 96 -8.20 18.45 -7.14
N GLU A 97 -8.14 19.02 -5.94
CA GLU A 97 -7.90 18.26 -4.71
C GLU A 97 -9.00 17.23 -4.47
N VAL A 98 -10.26 17.63 -4.64
CA VAL A 98 -11.41 16.73 -4.54
C VAL A 98 -11.34 15.63 -5.61
N ALA A 99 -10.96 15.97 -6.85
CA ALA A 99 -10.77 14.99 -7.92
C ALA A 99 -9.65 13.99 -7.60
N LEU A 100 -8.55 14.46 -6.99
CA LEU A 100 -7.45 13.61 -6.55
C LEU A 100 -7.89 12.65 -5.45
N ILE A 101 -8.55 13.14 -4.40
CA ILE A 101 -9.10 12.31 -3.32
C ILE A 101 -10.04 11.24 -3.90
N ASN A 102 -10.96 11.68 -4.74
CA ASN A 102 -11.95 10.83 -5.40
C ASN A 102 -11.34 9.72 -6.26
N ARG A 103 -10.05 9.79 -6.59
CA ARG A 103 -9.32 8.71 -7.27
C ARG A 103 -9.07 7.50 -6.37
N PHE A 104 -9.06 7.68 -5.05
CA PHE A 104 -8.74 6.65 -4.06
C PHE A 104 -9.95 6.21 -3.22
N ILE A 105 -11.00 7.04 -3.18
CA ILE A 105 -12.23 6.79 -2.42
C ILE A 105 -13.48 6.94 -3.28
N GLY A 106 -14.58 6.34 -2.80
CA GLY A 106 -15.90 6.42 -3.42
C GLY A 106 -16.24 5.21 -4.31
N SER A 107 -17.23 5.38 -5.19
CA SER A 107 -17.76 4.30 -6.02
C SER A 107 -16.96 4.07 -7.30
N ALA A 108 -16.92 2.81 -7.74
CA ALA A 108 -16.31 2.42 -9.01
C ALA A 108 -16.98 3.15 -10.18
N THR A 109 -16.18 3.85 -10.97
CA THR A 109 -16.58 4.50 -12.21
C THR A 109 -15.44 4.37 -13.20
N HIS A 110 -15.74 4.24 -14.50
CA HIS A 110 -14.74 4.06 -15.56
C HIS A 110 -13.69 5.19 -15.66
N GLN A 111 -13.96 6.33 -15.02
CA GLN A 111 -13.05 7.47 -14.95
C GLN A 111 -12.06 7.38 -13.78
N ARG A 112 -12.20 6.39 -12.90
CA ARG A 112 -11.42 6.23 -11.66
C ARG A 112 -10.80 4.83 -11.63
N PRO A 113 -9.75 4.57 -12.43
CA PRO A 113 -9.27 3.21 -12.65
C PRO A 113 -8.72 2.55 -11.37
N TYR A 114 -8.23 3.34 -10.41
CA TYR A 114 -7.79 2.81 -9.11
C TYR A 114 -8.96 2.30 -8.26
N VAL A 115 -10.03 3.09 -8.10
CA VAL A 115 -11.25 2.65 -7.38
C VAL A 115 -11.92 1.51 -8.13
N GLU A 116 -11.93 1.51 -9.46
CA GLU A 116 -12.49 0.41 -10.25
C GLU A 116 -11.69 -0.89 -10.06
N LEU A 117 -10.35 -0.82 -10.04
CA LEU A 117 -9.48 -1.96 -9.74
C LEU A 117 -9.76 -2.49 -8.32
N MET A 118 -9.83 -1.57 -7.34
CA MET A 118 -10.12 -1.88 -5.93
C MET A 118 -11.57 -2.24 -5.66
N GLY A 119 -12.49 -2.00 -6.60
CA GLY A 119 -13.90 -2.35 -6.47
C GLY A 119 -14.27 -3.62 -7.21
N THR A 120 -13.37 -4.14 -8.05
CA THR A 120 -13.61 -5.38 -8.79
C THR A 120 -13.55 -6.57 -7.82
N PRO A 121 -14.63 -7.36 -7.64
CA PRO A 121 -14.68 -8.43 -6.64
C PRO A 121 -13.55 -9.45 -6.78
N ALA A 122 -13.18 -9.80 -8.01
CA ALA A 122 -12.08 -10.71 -8.29
C ALA A 122 -10.72 -10.16 -7.82
N SER A 123 -10.47 -8.87 -8.03
CA SER A 123 -9.22 -8.22 -7.59
C SER A 123 -9.19 -8.10 -6.07
N LEU A 124 -10.30 -7.71 -5.45
CA LEU A 124 -10.43 -7.63 -4.00
C LEU A 124 -10.19 -8.97 -3.32
N ALA A 125 -10.80 -10.05 -3.81
CA ALA A 125 -10.62 -11.39 -3.24
C ALA A 125 -9.16 -11.86 -3.31
N LEU A 126 -8.46 -11.59 -4.42
CA LEU A 126 -7.04 -11.90 -4.57
C LEU A 126 -6.17 -11.11 -3.58
N ILE A 127 -6.43 -9.81 -3.46
CA ILE A 127 -5.71 -8.93 -2.53
C ILE A 127 -5.95 -9.38 -1.09
N GLU A 128 -7.21 -9.64 -0.72
CA GLU A 128 -7.60 -10.07 0.62
C GLU A 128 -6.92 -11.38 1.02
N ALA A 129 -7.00 -12.39 0.15
CA ALA A 129 -6.38 -13.69 0.39
C ALA A 129 -4.86 -13.56 0.59
N TYR A 130 -4.22 -12.70 -0.22
CA TYR A 130 -2.80 -12.39 -0.06
C TYR A 130 -2.49 -11.73 1.29
N CYS A 131 -3.21 -10.65 1.64
CA CYS A 131 -3.00 -9.92 2.89
C CYS A 131 -3.25 -10.80 4.11
N LYS A 132 -4.32 -11.60 4.13
CA LYS A 132 -4.62 -12.57 5.21
C LYS A 132 -3.52 -13.60 5.38
N ARG A 133 -3.00 -14.13 4.26
CA ARG A 133 -1.88 -15.10 4.28
C ARG A 133 -0.61 -14.48 4.85
N VAL A 134 -0.22 -13.28 4.39
CA VAL A 134 0.97 -12.59 4.90
C VAL A 134 0.81 -12.22 6.37
N CYS A 135 -0.37 -11.71 6.78
CA CYS A 135 -0.65 -11.38 8.18
C CYS A 135 -0.56 -12.62 9.08
N SER A 136 -1.12 -13.75 8.65
CA SER A 136 -1.02 -15.01 9.38
C SER A 136 0.43 -15.50 9.48
N GLY A 137 1.20 -15.38 8.40
CA GLY A 137 2.64 -15.68 8.39
C GLY A 137 3.40 -14.78 9.37
N MET A 138 3.15 -13.47 9.33
CA MET A 138 3.75 -12.47 10.20
C MET A 138 3.52 -12.79 11.68
N LEU A 139 2.30 -13.10 12.10
CA LEU A 139 2.00 -13.44 13.50
C LEU A 139 2.71 -14.73 13.93
N ARG A 140 2.77 -15.75 13.05
CA ARG A 140 3.45 -17.01 13.33
C ARG A 140 4.97 -16.87 13.43
N SER A 141 5.58 -16.00 12.61
CA SER A 141 7.03 -15.80 12.60
C SER A 141 7.50 -14.73 13.59
N SER A 142 6.61 -13.87 14.08
CA SER A 142 6.96 -12.82 15.04
C SER A 142 7.12 -13.39 16.44
N ASN A 143 8.23 -13.04 17.08
CA ASN A 143 8.52 -13.33 18.48
C ASN A 143 8.30 -12.13 19.42
N SER A 144 7.95 -10.96 18.86
CA SER A 144 7.64 -9.73 19.58
C SER A 144 6.48 -9.00 18.91
N LEU A 145 5.68 -8.26 19.69
CA LEU A 145 4.63 -7.38 19.16
C LEU A 145 5.21 -6.23 18.33
N ASP A 146 6.45 -5.82 18.58
CA ASP A 146 7.10 -4.73 17.84
C ASP A 146 7.48 -5.11 16.39
N SER A 147 7.54 -6.41 16.08
CA SER A 147 7.77 -6.89 14.72
C SER A 147 6.48 -7.05 13.90
N VAL A 148 5.33 -6.86 14.52
CA VAL A 148 4.02 -6.91 13.86
C VAL A 148 3.74 -5.56 13.20
N ASP A 149 3.49 -5.58 11.89
CA ASP A 149 3.09 -4.39 11.15
C ASP A 149 1.65 -4.00 11.53
N PRO A 150 1.42 -2.84 12.17
CA PRO A 150 0.10 -2.45 12.63
C PRO A 150 -0.86 -2.14 11.48
N VAL A 151 -0.35 -1.63 10.34
CA VAL A 151 -1.18 -1.35 9.16
C VAL A 151 -1.77 -2.65 8.65
N LEU A 152 -0.92 -3.66 8.46
CA LEU A 152 -1.35 -4.96 7.95
C LEU A 152 -2.35 -5.63 8.91
N PHE A 153 -2.04 -5.68 10.20
CA PHE A 153 -2.88 -6.35 11.19
C PHE A 153 -4.27 -5.69 11.32
N VAL A 154 -4.31 -4.36 11.50
CA VAL A 154 -5.56 -3.61 11.71
C VAL A 154 -6.42 -3.63 10.45
N CYS A 155 -5.84 -3.46 9.26
CA CYS A 155 -6.60 -3.51 8.01
C CYS A 155 -7.18 -4.91 7.74
N VAL A 156 -6.40 -5.98 7.94
CA VAL A 156 -6.91 -7.36 7.75
C VAL A 156 -8.04 -7.68 8.72
N SER A 157 -7.98 -7.16 9.94
CA SER A 157 -9.03 -7.35 10.97
C SER A 157 -10.33 -6.59 10.66
N ASN A 158 -10.26 -5.54 9.83
CA ASN A 158 -11.38 -4.65 9.51
C ASN A 158 -11.70 -4.62 8.00
N TRP A 159 -11.42 -5.72 7.29
CA TRP A 159 -11.38 -5.76 5.82
C TRP A 159 -12.66 -5.22 5.14
N GLU A 160 -13.82 -5.60 5.65
CA GLU A 160 -15.13 -5.23 5.09
C GLU A 160 -15.42 -3.72 5.12
N ARG A 161 -14.70 -2.97 5.96
CA ARG A 161 -14.91 -1.52 6.16
C ARG A 161 -13.84 -0.68 5.47
N LEU A 162 -12.89 -1.30 4.77
CA LEU A 162 -11.79 -0.58 4.16
C LEU A 162 -12.21 0.17 2.89
N SER A 163 -11.74 1.40 2.77
CA SER A 163 -11.71 2.15 1.52
C SER A 163 -10.64 1.60 0.57
N GLY A 164 -10.74 1.91 -0.73
CA GLY A 164 -9.72 1.54 -1.72
C GLY A 164 -8.32 2.06 -1.38
N TRP A 165 -8.21 3.20 -0.69
CA TRP A 165 -6.96 3.71 -0.15
C TRP A 165 -6.35 2.76 0.90
N GLU A 166 -7.14 2.39 1.90
CA GLU A 166 -6.69 1.53 3.00
C GLU A 166 -6.35 0.11 2.52
N VAL A 167 -7.14 -0.43 1.57
CA VAL A 167 -6.82 -1.70 0.90
C VAL A 167 -5.47 -1.63 0.20
N GLY A 168 -5.20 -0.54 -0.53
CA GLY A 168 -3.92 -0.33 -1.20
C GLY A 168 -2.74 -0.26 -0.24
N LYS A 169 -2.88 0.48 0.88
CA LYS A 169 -1.85 0.56 1.93
C LYS A 169 -1.61 -0.79 2.59
N ALA A 170 -2.67 -1.54 2.89
CA ALA A 170 -2.57 -2.89 3.44
C ALA A 170 -1.84 -3.86 2.49
N LEU A 171 -2.15 -3.81 1.19
CA LEU A 171 -1.46 -4.61 0.17
C LEU A 171 0.03 -4.28 0.09
N LEU A 172 0.39 -2.99 0.13
CA LEU A 172 1.79 -2.58 0.08
C LEU A 172 2.55 -2.92 1.36
N ALA A 173 1.91 -2.82 2.52
CA ALA A 173 2.47 -3.30 3.79
C ALA A 173 2.73 -4.81 3.73
N ALA A 174 1.75 -5.60 3.26
CA ALA A 174 1.90 -7.04 3.07
C ALA A 174 3.04 -7.38 2.08
N ARG A 175 3.15 -6.66 0.97
CA ARG A 175 4.25 -6.82 0.01
C ARG A 175 5.60 -6.46 0.63
N GLY A 176 5.67 -5.38 1.39
CA GLY A 176 6.88 -4.94 2.09
C GLY A 176 7.36 -5.97 3.11
N TYR A 177 6.43 -6.54 3.88
CA TYR A 177 6.73 -7.59 4.85
C TYR A 177 7.21 -8.90 4.18
N ALA A 178 6.58 -9.29 3.07
CA ALA A 178 6.90 -10.54 2.38
C ALA A 178 8.22 -10.51 1.60
N LYS A 179 8.75 -9.32 1.29
CA LYS A 179 10.07 -9.21 0.67
C LYS A 179 11.13 -9.70 1.65
N PRO A 180 12.08 -10.55 1.22
CA PRO A 180 13.18 -10.96 2.08
C PRO A 180 13.93 -9.70 2.52
N ARG A 181 13.97 -9.45 3.84
CA ARG A 181 14.81 -8.39 4.38
C ARG A 181 16.25 -8.82 4.09
N PRO A 182 17.10 -7.97 3.49
CA PRO A 182 18.52 -8.26 3.45
C PRO A 182 18.96 -8.43 4.90
N PHE A 183 19.38 -9.64 5.28
CA PHE A 183 19.98 -9.85 6.57
C PHE A 183 21.23 -8.96 6.62
N PRO A 184 21.42 -8.11 7.65
CA PRO A 184 22.71 -7.55 7.93
C PRO A 184 23.58 -8.67 8.51
N PHE A 185 24.02 -9.60 7.66
CA PHE A 185 25.14 -10.46 7.99
C PHE A 185 26.40 -9.63 7.79
N THR A 186 26.71 -8.76 8.75
CA THR A 186 28.13 -8.48 9.03
C THR A 186 28.70 -9.81 9.52
N MET A 187 29.23 -10.61 8.60
CA MET A 187 30.18 -11.63 8.96
C MET A 187 31.26 -10.92 9.78
N PHE A 188 31.43 -11.34 11.03
CA PHE A 188 32.66 -11.09 11.75
C PHE A 188 33.80 -11.61 10.88
N ASP A 189 34.53 -10.68 10.28
CA ASP A 189 35.79 -10.95 9.60
C ASP A 189 36.76 -11.43 10.68
N SER A 190 36.77 -12.74 10.89
CA SER A 190 37.69 -13.41 11.80
C SER A 190 38.99 -13.65 11.05
N SER A 191 39.63 -12.57 10.59
CA SER A 191 40.98 -12.62 10.06
C SER A 191 41.95 -12.71 11.24
N THR A 192 42.23 -13.96 11.59
CA THR A 192 43.59 -14.49 11.81
C THR A 192 44.56 -13.59 12.57
N VAL A 193 44.68 -13.87 13.87
CA VAL A 193 45.96 -13.78 14.58
C VAL A 193 46.94 -14.70 13.87
N GLN A 194 47.96 -14.13 13.24
CA GLN A 194 49.23 -14.82 13.03
C GLN A 194 50.33 -14.04 13.74
N THR A 195 50.86 -14.73 14.75
CA THR A 195 52.10 -14.53 15.48
C THR A 195 53.31 -14.36 14.59
#